data_AF-A0A2H9VQF9-F1
#
_entry.id   AF-A0A2H9VQF9-F1
#
_cell.length_a   1.000
_cell.length_b   1.000
_cell.length_c   1.000
_cell.angle_alpha   90.00
_cell.angle_beta   90.00
_cell.angle_gamma   90.00
#
_symmetry.space_group_name_H-M   'P 1'
#
loop_
_entity.id
_entity.type
_entity.pdbx_description
1 polymer ?
#
loop_
_entity_poly.entity_id
_entity_poly.type
_entity_poly.pdbx_seq_one_letter_code
_entity_poly.pdbx_strand_id
1 'polypeptide(L)'
;MLSRVAASFFWMSRYIERSDGLLRMLKINYASSQDTIEEFTWEPVIVMYSSLSDEEAAAFENDSRAVLKYMVTGKGNSNSIVNIITLARENARGVQEHITKDLWQCLNEYYHAVKDSKLERALQREDPIGLLDVLIKQVMLYYGTVEITMERGEGRSFMNMGKYLERAIQSVDILDTKFGSISENPDLLTDTTYWKHLLLSLGGYELYLKTYREGFEAENVLEQVVLNNDFPRSVIYSINNIQKYFERLKKDSNLDNFRELSFQIGRLQSRIKYSSVRSIKQEGLHHFLAQIRSELYGISDAMNQYYFGNS
;
A
#
# COMPACT_ATOMS: atom_id res chain seq x y z
N MET A 1 9.72 -24.26 7.35
CA MET A 1 8.89 -23.29 8.07
C MET A 1 7.48 -23.85 8.21
N LEU A 2 6.85 -23.71 9.39
CA LEU A 2 5.43 -24.07 9.55
C LEU A 2 4.54 -23.08 8.80
N SER A 3 3.41 -23.55 8.25
CA SER A 3 2.54 -22.75 7.39
C SER A 3 2.02 -21.48 8.08
N ARG A 4 1.66 -21.58 9.37
CA ARG A 4 1.25 -20.46 10.21
C ARG A 4 2.34 -19.40 10.40
N VAL A 5 3.61 -19.80 10.51
CA VAL A 5 4.73 -18.87 10.66
C VAL A 5 4.91 -18.05 9.38
N ALA A 6 4.81 -18.70 8.22
CA ALA A 6 4.87 -18.03 6.92
C ALA A 6 3.71 -17.03 6.75
N ALA A 7 2.49 -17.43 7.13
CA ALA A 7 1.30 -16.59 7.07
C ALA A 7 1.48 -15.32 7.91
N SER A 8 1.98 -15.46 9.15
CA SER A 8 2.22 -14.32 10.03
C SER A 8 3.27 -13.36 9.48
N PHE A 9 4.37 -13.84 8.91
CA PHE A 9 5.36 -12.98 8.25
C PHE A 9 4.78 -12.19 7.08
N PHE A 10 4.00 -12.86 6.23
CA PHE A 10 3.38 -12.26 5.07
C PHE A 10 2.38 -11.16 5.48
N TRP A 11 1.42 -11.48 6.35
CA TRP A 11 0.38 -10.56 6.78
C TRP A 11 0.92 -9.41 7.63
N MET A 12 1.87 -9.66 8.54
CA MET A 12 2.55 -8.60 9.30
C MET A 12 3.10 -7.52 8.37
N SER A 13 3.82 -7.93 7.32
CA SER A 13 4.45 -7.00 6.39
C SER A 13 3.43 -6.28 5.49
N ARG A 14 2.34 -6.96 5.10
CA ARG A 14 1.21 -6.33 4.38
C ARG A 14 0.56 -5.23 5.22
N TYR A 15 0.25 -5.50 6.48
CA TYR A 15 -0.37 -4.50 7.35
C TYR A 15 0.52 -3.27 7.58
N ILE A 16 1.85 -3.47 7.69
CA ILE A 16 2.77 -2.34 7.81
C ILE A 16 2.83 -1.52 6.50
N GLU A 17 2.93 -2.16 5.34
CA GLU A 17 2.91 -1.43 4.06
C GLU A 17 1.57 -0.70 3.85
N ARG A 18 0.44 -1.33 4.18
CA ARG A 18 -0.88 -0.69 4.16
C ARG A 18 -0.91 0.57 5.02
N SER A 19 -0.36 0.48 6.23
CA SER A 19 -0.27 1.63 7.15
C SER A 19 0.52 2.79 6.55
N ASP A 20 1.62 2.51 5.85
CA ASP A 20 2.43 3.54 5.21
C ASP A 20 1.68 4.25 4.09
N GLY A 21 1.02 3.49 3.20
CA GLY A 21 0.24 4.09 2.12
C GLY A 21 -0.95 4.90 2.64
N LEU A 22 -1.68 4.40 3.66
CA LEU A 22 -2.77 5.15 4.29
C LEU A 22 -2.26 6.44 4.93
N LEU A 23 -1.21 6.39 5.75
CA LEU A 23 -0.65 7.58 6.41
C LEU A 23 -0.17 8.64 5.42
N ARG A 24 0.47 8.24 4.32
CA ARG A 24 0.91 9.17 3.26
C ARG A 24 -0.28 9.80 2.56
N MET A 25 -1.30 9.01 2.20
CA MET A 25 -2.53 9.52 1.61
C MET A 25 -3.21 10.52 2.55
N LEU A 26 -3.35 10.20 3.85
CA LEU A 26 -3.90 11.12 4.85
C LEU A 26 -3.11 12.41 4.94
N LYS A 27 -1.78 12.35 4.98
CA LYS A 27 -0.94 13.54 5.09
C LYS A 27 -1.09 14.46 3.88
N ILE A 28 -1.01 13.91 2.68
CA ILE A 28 -1.07 14.72 1.44
C ILE A 28 -2.48 15.26 1.18
N ASN A 29 -3.52 14.46 1.41
CA ASN A 29 -4.90 14.93 1.26
C ASN A 29 -5.26 15.97 2.32
N TYR A 30 -4.75 15.85 3.56
CA TYR A 30 -4.92 16.90 4.55
C TYR A 30 -4.27 18.21 4.10
N ALA A 31 -3.02 18.18 3.60
CA ALA A 31 -2.37 19.37 3.04
C ALA A 31 -3.19 19.96 1.88
N SER A 32 -3.65 19.13 0.94
CA SER A 32 -4.50 19.55 -0.18
C SER A 32 -5.81 20.22 0.28
N SER A 33 -6.43 19.71 1.35
CA SER A 33 -7.66 20.29 1.92
C SER A 33 -7.46 21.69 2.52
N GLN A 34 -6.22 22.06 2.86
CA GLN A 34 -5.89 23.39 3.35
C GLN A 34 -5.58 24.38 2.23
N ASP A 35 -5.11 23.88 1.08
CA ASP A 35 -4.74 24.71 -0.08
C ASP A 35 -5.94 25.04 -0.98
N THR A 36 -6.87 24.09 -1.16
CA THR A 36 -8.05 24.25 -2.05
C THR A 36 -9.32 23.80 -1.33
N ILE A 37 -10.06 24.73 -0.72
CA ILE A 37 -11.20 24.39 0.17
C ILE A 37 -12.48 24.05 -0.62
N GLU A 38 -12.74 24.70 -1.75
CA GLU A 38 -14.07 24.63 -2.41
C GLU A 38 -14.30 23.35 -3.25
N GLU A 39 -13.26 22.60 -3.58
CA GLU A 39 -13.35 21.42 -4.48
C GLU A 39 -12.74 20.13 -3.88
N PHE A 40 -12.34 20.16 -2.60
CA PHE A 40 -11.66 19.03 -1.98
C PHE A 40 -12.66 18.07 -1.31
N THR A 41 -12.53 16.77 -1.60
CA THR A 41 -13.28 15.69 -0.93
C THR A 41 -12.34 14.59 -0.43
N TRP A 42 -12.67 14.00 0.73
CA TRP A 42 -11.99 12.80 1.25
C TRP A 42 -12.53 11.49 0.68
N GLU A 43 -13.61 11.50 -0.08
CA GLU A 43 -14.28 10.31 -0.62
C GLU A 43 -13.30 9.29 -1.23
N PRO A 44 -12.35 9.66 -2.13
CA PRO A 44 -11.36 8.72 -2.67
C PRO A 44 -10.58 7.93 -1.62
N VAL A 45 -10.23 8.58 -0.50
CA VAL A 45 -9.51 7.94 0.60
C VAL A 45 -10.45 7.05 1.41
N ILE A 46 -11.70 7.49 1.61
CA ILE A 46 -12.72 6.73 2.34
C ILE A 46 -13.07 5.44 1.63
N VAL A 47 -13.35 5.50 0.33
CA VAL A 47 -13.67 4.33 -0.50
C VAL A 47 -12.52 3.32 -0.52
N MET A 48 -11.28 3.78 -0.58
CA MET A 48 -10.12 2.90 -0.67
C MET A 48 -9.78 2.20 0.65
N TYR A 49 -9.99 2.87 1.80
CA TYR A 49 -9.53 2.40 3.12
C TYR A 49 -10.67 2.14 4.11
N SER A 50 -11.91 2.05 3.66
CA SER A 50 -13.03 1.67 4.52
C SER A 50 -14.01 0.76 3.78
N SER A 51 -15.03 0.31 4.50
CA SER A 51 -16.14 -0.47 3.95
C SER A 51 -17.47 0.24 4.20
N LEU A 52 -17.42 1.57 4.31
CA LEU A 52 -18.61 2.40 4.46
C LEU A 52 -19.41 2.38 3.15
N SER A 53 -20.72 2.47 3.28
CA SER A 53 -21.59 2.83 2.17
C SER A 53 -21.35 4.29 1.74
N ASP A 54 -21.75 4.62 0.50
CA ASP A 54 -21.62 5.99 -0.02
C ASP A 54 -22.35 7.01 0.87
N GLU A 55 -23.50 6.65 1.44
CA GLU A 55 -24.25 7.50 2.38
C GLU A 55 -23.47 7.75 3.68
N GLU A 56 -22.85 6.70 4.25
CA GLU A 56 -22.04 6.84 5.46
C GLU A 56 -20.75 7.63 5.21
N ALA A 57 -20.13 7.48 4.04
CA ALA A 57 -18.95 8.24 3.64
C ALA A 57 -19.29 9.73 3.47
N ALA A 58 -20.37 10.03 2.73
CA ALA A 58 -20.85 11.39 2.47
C ALA A 58 -21.18 12.18 3.75
N ALA A 59 -21.53 11.47 4.84
CA ALA A 59 -21.86 12.10 6.12
C ALA A 59 -20.69 12.89 6.75
N PHE A 60 -19.43 12.58 6.42
CA PHE A 60 -18.25 13.25 7.00
C PHE A 60 -17.07 13.46 6.04
N GLU A 61 -17.21 13.18 4.75
CA GLU A 61 -16.15 13.33 3.74
C GLU A 61 -15.60 14.76 3.58
N ASN A 62 -16.33 15.77 4.05
CA ASN A 62 -15.91 17.18 4.02
C ASN A 62 -15.32 17.65 5.36
N ASP A 63 -15.27 16.80 6.38
CA ASP A 63 -14.65 17.10 7.68
C ASP A 63 -13.31 16.36 7.80
N SER A 64 -12.22 17.06 7.49
CA SER A 64 -10.86 16.52 7.57
C SER A 64 -10.51 15.92 8.94
N ARG A 65 -10.99 16.51 10.05
CA ARG A 65 -10.68 15.97 11.39
C ARG A 65 -11.50 14.72 11.68
N ALA A 66 -12.76 14.66 11.26
CA ALA A 66 -13.58 13.46 11.37
C ALA A 66 -12.98 12.30 10.56
N VAL A 67 -12.58 12.54 9.32
CA VAL A 67 -11.94 11.54 8.45
C VAL A 67 -10.64 11.04 9.06
N LEU A 68 -9.75 11.94 9.49
CA LEU A 68 -8.49 11.55 10.15
C LEU A 68 -8.73 10.72 11.41
N LYS A 69 -9.71 11.11 12.25
CA LYS A 69 -10.07 10.35 13.44
C LYS A 69 -10.55 8.94 13.08
N TYR A 70 -11.43 8.82 12.09
CA TYR A 70 -11.97 7.55 11.62
C TYR A 70 -10.88 6.64 11.05
N MET A 71 -9.99 7.18 10.21
CA MET A 71 -8.92 6.42 9.55
C MET A 71 -7.77 6.04 10.48
N VAL A 72 -7.46 6.86 11.49
CA VAL A 72 -6.34 6.56 12.39
C VAL A 72 -6.81 5.74 13.59
N THR A 73 -7.88 6.17 14.26
CA THR A 73 -8.31 5.63 15.57
C THR A 73 -9.69 4.96 15.56
N GLY A 74 -10.41 5.01 14.43
CA GLY A 74 -11.77 4.49 14.30
C GLY A 74 -11.81 2.97 14.37
N LYS A 75 -12.27 2.44 15.52
CA LYS A 75 -12.40 0.99 15.73
C LYS A 75 -13.38 0.30 14.78
N GLY A 76 -14.37 1.04 14.27
CA GLY A 76 -15.34 0.54 13.28
C GLY A 76 -14.74 0.34 11.89
N ASN A 77 -13.61 0.99 11.57
CA ASN A 77 -12.88 0.75 10.33
C ASN A 77 -11.84 -0.36 10.54
N SER A 78 -12.03 -1.52 9.92
CA SER A 78 -11.08 -2.64 9.95
C SER A 78 -9.68 -2.27 9.42
N ASN A 79 -9.61 -1.29 8.51
CA ASN A 79 -8.38 -0.76 7.92
C ASN A 79 -7.83 0.47 8.67
N SER A 80 -8.41 0.88 9.80
CA SER A 80 -7.82 1.99 10.57
C SER A 80 -6.40 1.65 11.03
N ILE A 81 -5.56 2.68 11.17
CA ILE A 81 -4.17 2.52 11.60
C ILE A 81 -4.10 1.72 12.91
N VAL A 82 -4.95 2.04 13.90
CA VAL A 82 -5.02 1.28 15.16
C VAL A 82 -5.32 -0.21 14.93
N ASN A 83 -6.25 -0.55 14.05
CA ASN A 83 -6.65 -1.93 13.81
C ASN A 83 -5.57 -2.71 13.04
N ILE A 84 -5.05 -2.17 11.94
CA ILE A 84 -4.03 -2.86 11.13
C ILE A 84 -2.70 -3.01 11.88
N ILE A 85 -2.30 -2.04 12.71
CA ILE A 85 -1.10 -2.16 13.54
C ILE A 85 -1.32 -3.15 14.70
N THR A 86 -2.54 -3.24 15.23
CA THR A 86 -2.89 -4.33 16.17
C THR A 86 -2.71 -5.68 15.48
N LEU A 87 -3.22 -5.87 14.26
CA LEU A 87 -3.07 -7.11 13.50
C LEU A 87 -1.61 -7.43 13.15
N ALA A 88 -0.81 -6.44 12.75
CA ALA A 88 0.62 -6.61 12.51
C ALA A 88 1.36 -7.11 13.75
N ARG A 89 1.10 -6.49 14.91
CA ARG A 89 1.71 -6.90 16.18
C ARG A 89 1.28 -8.31 16.60
N GLU A 90 0.02 -8.66 16.42
CA GLU A 90 -0.46 -10.00 16.76
C GLU A 90 0.18 -11.09 15.88
N ASN A 91 0.40 -10.80 14.60
CA ASN A 91 1.19 -11.68 13.74
C ASN A 91 2.64 -11.80 14.23
N ALA A 92 3.28 -10.68 14.58
CA ALA A 92 4.63 -10.67 15.15
C ALA A 92 4.71 -11.48 16.45
N ARG A 93 3.69 -11.40 17.31
CA ARG A 93 3.60 -12.16 18.56
C ARG A 93 3.54 -13.66 18.29
N GLY A 94 2.79 -14.07 17.27
CA GLY A 94 2.70 -15.47 16.83
C GLY A 94 4.01 -16.05 16.31
N VAL A 95 4.95 -15.21 15.88
CA VAL A 95 6.27 -15.62 15.36
C VAL A 95 7.42 -15.00 16.14
N GLN A 96 7.21 -14.66 17.41
CA GLN A 96 8.19 -13.89 18.21
C GLN A 96 9.56 -14.58 18.29
N GLU A 97 9.60 -15.92 18.30
CA GLU A 97 10.83 -16.71 18.29
C GLU A 97 11.60 -16.66 16.96
N HIS A 98 10.96 -16.19 15.88
CA HIS A 98 11.51 -16.12 14.53
C HIS A 98 11.87 -14.69 14.09
N ILE A 99 11.60 -13.70 14.94
CA ILE A 99 11.97 -12.30 14.71
C ILE A 99 13.04 -11.85 15.70
N THR A 100 13.80 -10.83 15.31
CA THR A 100 14.75 -10.21 16.23
C THR A 100 14.03 -9.48 17.36
N LYS A 101 14.69 -9.36 18.52
CA LYS A 101 14.18 -8.57 19.65
C LYS A 101 13.96 -7.11 19.25
N ASP A 102 14.83 -6.57 18.39
CA ASP A 102 14.73 -5.21 17.88
C ASP A 102 13.47 -5.03 17.02
N LEU A 103 13.16 -6.01 16.14
CA LEU A 103 11.94 -5.95 15.33
C LEU A 103 10.69 -6.04 16.19
N TRP A 104 10.68 -6.94 17.19
CA TRP A 104 9.58 -7.02 18.15
C TRP A 104 9.38 -5.70 18.89
N GLN A 105 10.45 -5.11 19.41
CA GLN A 105 10.40 -3.84 20.13
C GLN A 105 9.88 -2.70 19.25
N CYS A 106 10.37 -2.59 18.01
CA CYS A 106 9.92 -1.60 17.04
C CYS A 106 8.40 -1.69 16.78
N LEU A 107 7.87 -2.90 16.58
CA LEU A 107 6.43 -3.10 16.41
C LEU A 107 5.62 -2.80 17.68
N ASN A 108 6.16 -3.13 18.84
CA ASN A 108 5.55 -2.84 20.14
C ASN A 108 5.45 -1.32 20.35
N GLU A 109 6.50 -0.56 20.03
CA GLU A 109 6.52 0.90 20.09
C GLU A 109 5.49 1.52 19.14
N TYR A 110 5.42 1.02 17.90
CA TYR A 110 4.39 1.48 16.96
C TYR A 110 2.98 1.19 17.49
N TYR A 111 2.74 -0.01 18.01
CA TYR A 111 1.47 -0.36 18.64
C TYR A 111 1.11 0.56 19.82
N HIS A 112 2.06 0.87 20.69
CA HIS A 112 1.83 1.78 21.81
C HIS A 112 1.56 3.22 21.32
N ALA A 113 2.26 3.68 20.29
CA ALA A 113 2.03 5.00 19.70
C ALA A 113 0.59 5.15 19.16
N VAL A 114 0.07 4.12 18.48
CA VAL A 114 -1.30 4.16 17.94
C VAL A 114 -2.37 3.95 19.02
N LYS A 115 -2.05 3.24 20.12
CA LYS A 115 -2.95 3.01 21.25
C LYS A 115 -2.92 4.12 22.31
N ASP A 116 -2.03 5.11 22.19
CA ASP A 116 -2.00 6.22 23.14
C ASP A 116 -3.34 6.97 23.12
N SER A 117 -4.00 7.02 24.28
CA SER A 117 -5.23 7.78 24.50
C SER A 117 -5.13 9.25 24.09
N LYS A 118 -3.92 9.82 24.07
CA LYS A 118 -3.68 11.20 23.64
C LYS A 118 -3.80 11.38 22.13
N LEU A 119 -3.58 10.33 21.33
CA LEU A 119 -3.58 10.43 19.86
C LEU A 119 -4.92 10.92 19.32
N GLU A 120 -6.04 10.38 19.82
CA GLU A 120 -7.38 10.81 19.39
C GLU A 120 -7.61 12.29 19.70
N ARG A 121 -7.22 12.75 20.90
CA ARG A 121 -7.33 14.16 21.28
C ARG A 121 -6.43 15.03 20.41
N ALA A 122 -5.21 14.59 20.12
CA ALA A 122 -4.24 15.33 19.33
C ALA A 122 -4.73 15.49 17.88
N LEU A 123 -5.27 14.45 17.25
CA LEU A 123 -5.86 14.53 15.89
C LEU A 123 -6.97 15.60 15.78
N GLN A 124 -7.65 15.89 16.89
CA GLN A 124 -8.75 16.86 16.95
C GLN A 124 -8.29 18.28 17.32
N ARG A 125 -7.14 18.45 17.99
CA ARG A 125 -6.75 19.73 18.60
C ARG A 125 -5.37 20.25 18.18
N GLU A 126 -4.49 19.37 17.73
CA GLU A 126 -3.13 19.69 17.32
C GLU A 126 -3.02 19.67 15.79
N ASP A 127 -1.81 19.90 15.28
CA ASP A 127 -1.48 19.79 13.85
C ASP A 127 -1.46 18.31 13.41
N PRO A 128 -2.36 17.89 12.51
CA PRO A 128 -2.39 16.52 12.03
C PRO A 128 -1.14 16.11 11.23
N ILE A 129 -0.47 17.05 10.55
CA ILE A 129 0.70 16.71 9.72
C ILE A 129 1.83 16.18 10.61
N GLY A 130 2.17 16.90 11.68
CA GLY A 130 3.19 16.47 12.65
C GLY A 130 2.86 15.12 13.29
N LEU A 131 1.58 14.87 13.60
CA LEU A 131 1.13 13.59 14.16
C LEU A 131 1.29 12.43 13.17
N LEU A 132 0.86 12.63 11.92
CA LEU A 132 1.03 11.63 10.87
C LEU A 132 2.51 11.36 10.59
N ASP A 133 3.39 12.36 10.66
CA ASP A 133 4.83 12.19 10.51
C ASP A 133 5.45 11.32 11.61
N VAL A 134 4.97 11.43 12.85
CA VAL A 134 5.40 10.53 13.94
C VAL A 134 5.05 9.08 13.61
N LEU A 135 3.87 8.81 13.06
CA LEU A 135 3.46 7.46 12.67
C LEU A 135 4.22 6.96 11.43
N ILE A 136 4.44 7.80 10.42
CA ILE A 136 5.24 7.45 9.24
C ILE A 136 6.69 7.09 9.64
N LYS A 137 7.26 7.77 10.63
CA LYS A 137 8.59 7.42 11.17
C LYS A 137 8.63 6.00 11.74
N GLN A 138 7.56 5.51 12.37
CA GLN A 138 7.48 4.12 12.86
C GLN A 138 7.56 3.10 11.73
N VAL A 139 6.93 3.38 10.59
CA VAL A 139 7.07 2.55 9.38
C VAL A 139 8.53 2.53 8.91
N MET A 140 9.20 3.69 8.86
CA MET A 140 10.59 3.76 8.43
C MET A 140 11.52 3.00 9.38
N LEU A 141 11.29 3.11 10.70
CA LEU A 141 12.00 2.33 11.72
C LEU A 141 11.79 0.83 11.54
N TYR A 142 10.56 0.40 11.24
CA TYR A 142 10.27 -1.00 10.94
C TYR A 142 11.09 -1.48 9.73
N TYR A 143 11.05 -0.75 8.60
CA TYR A 143 11.79 -1.18 7.41
C TYR A 143 13.30 -1.20 7.63
N GLY A 144 13.85 -0.20 8.33
CA GLY A 144 15.27 -0.19 8.69
C GLY A 144 15.65 -1.36 9.61
N THR A 145 14.83 -1.63 10.62
CA THR A 145 15.05 -2.73 11.58
C THR A 145 15.00 -4.10 10.88
N VAL A 146 14.02 -4.32 10.02
CA VAL A 146 13.93 -5.54 9.20
C VAL A 146 15.16 -5.70 8.32
N GLU A 147 15.56 -4.64 7.63
CA GLU A 147 16.70 -4.68 6.71
C GLU A 147 18.00 -5.04 7.44
N ILE A 148 18.26 -4.41 8.59
CA ILE A 148 19.53 -4.54 9.29
C ILE A 148 19.57 -5.85 10.10
N THR A 149 18.51 -6.20 10.82
CA THR A 149 18.57 -7.23 11.86
C THR A 149 18.05 -8.61 11.44
N MET A 150 17.05 -8.69 10.54
CA MET A 150 16.42 -9.98 10.20
C MET A 150 17.32 -10.85 9.32
N GLU A 151 17.37 -12.15 9.60
CA GLU A 151 18.10 -13.10 8.73
C GLU A 151 17.58 -13.09 7.29
N ARG A 152 18.45 -13.43 6.34
CA ARG A 152 18.13 -13.41 4.90
C ARG A 152 17.53 -14.74 4.47
N GLY A 153 16.59 -15.30 5.25
CA GLY A 153 15.96 -16.59 5.03
C GLY A 153 14.56 -16.53 4.39
N GLU A 154 13.80 -17.62 4.58
CA GLU A 154 12.41 -17.76 4.12
C GLU A 154 11.47 -16.73 4.75
N GLY A 155 11.62 -16.44 6.05
CA GLY A 155 10.74 -15.53 6.77
C GLY A 155 10.77 -14.13 6.16
N ARG A 156 11.99 -13.63 5.91
CA ARG A 156 12.20 -12.38 5.19
C ARG A 156 11.68 -12.42 3.75
N SER A 157 11.69 -13.58 3.09
CA SER A 157 11.12 -13.71 1.74
C SER A 157 9.59 -13.56 1.77
N PHE A 158 8.89 -14.21 2.71
CA PHE A 158 7.46 -14.01 2.94
C PHE A 158 7.11 -12.56 3.31
N MET A 159 7.90 -11.93 4.19
CA MET A 159 7.72 -10.51 4.53
C MET A 159 7.82 -9.60 3.30
N ASN A 160 8.83 -9.83 2.44
CA ASN A 160 9.00 -9.01 1.24
C ASN A 160 7.89 -9.29 0.22
N MET A 161 7.48 -10.55 0.02
CA MET A 161 6.33 -10.85 -0.84
C MET A 161 5.08 -10.10 -0.38
N GLY A 162 4.76 -10.14 0.92
CA GLY A 162 3.62 -9.40 1.48
C GLY A 162 3.74 -7.90 1.23
N LYS A 163 4.91 -7.31 1.56
CA LYS A 163 5.19 -5.88 1.34
C LYS A 163 4.97 -5.46 -0.11
N TYR A 164 5.59 -6.14 -1.08
CA TYR A 164 5.50 -5.74 -2.47
C TYR A 164 4.12 -6.02 -3.07
N LEU A 165 3.42 -7.06 -2.60
CA LEU A 165 2.04 -7.33 -3.02
C LEU A 165 1.10 -6.22 -2.57
N GLU A 166 1.16 -5.84 -1.28
CA GLU A 166 0.34 -4.75 -0.76
C GLU A 166 0.64 -3.42 -1.47
N ARG A 167 1.93 -3.14 -1.69
CA ARG A 167 2.37 -1.95 -2.41
C ARG A 167 1.82 -1.87 -3.83
N ALA A 168 1.86 -2.98 -4.56
CA ALA A 168 1.32 -3.05 -5.92
C ALA A 168 -0.19 -2.79 -5.92
N ILE A 169 -0.93 -3.40 -4.98
CA ILE A 169 -2.38 -3.18 -4.81
C ILE A 169 -2.66 -1.71 -4.53
N GLN A 170 -1.97 -1.10 -3.55
CA GLN A 170 -2.17 0.32 -3.23
C GLN A 170 -1.84 1.25 -4.40
N SER A 171 -0.79 0.97 -5.17
CA SER A 171 -0.46 1.77 -6.36
C SER A 171 -1.52 1.65 -7.44
N VAL A 172 -2.08 0.46 -7.65
CA VAL A 172 -3.18 0.23 -8.61
C VAL A 172 -4.44 0.94 -8.14
N ASP A 173 -4.84 0.80 -6.88
CA ASP A 173 -6.05 1.42 -6.33
C ASP A 173 -5.96 2.95 -6.34
N ILE A 174 -4.81 3.52 -5.97
CA ILE A 174 -4.57 4.97 -6.02
C ILE A 174 -4.68 5.48 -7.45
N LEU A 175 -4.09 4.77 -8.41
CA LEU A 175 -4.15 5.16 -9.81
C LEU A 175 -5.58 5.05 -10.36
N ASP A 176 -6.26 3.95 -10.12
CA ASP A 176 -7.61 3.69 -10.62
C ASP A 176 -8.61 4.72 -10.07
N THR A 177 -8.55 4.98 -8.76
CA THR A 177 -9.41 5.99 -8.12
C THR A 177 -9.16 7.37 -8.70
N LYS A 178 -7.88 7.77 -8.86
CA LYS A 178 -7.54 9.10 -9.38
C LYS A 178 -7.88 9.29 -10.86
N PHE A 179 -7.79 8.24 -11.66
CA PHE A 179 -8.26 8.31 -13.05
C PHE A 179 -9.79 8.17 -13.16
N GLY A 180 -10.44 7.53 -12.20
CA GLY A 180 -11.90 7.47 -12.10
C GLY A 180 -12.52 8.87 -11.97
N SER A 181 -12.00 9.70 -11.06
CA SER A 181 -12.47 11.08 -10.83
C SER A 181 -12.38 11.98 -12.07
N ILE A 182 -11.51 11.67 -13.03
CA ILE A 182 -11.40 12.42 -14.30
C ILE A 182 -12.66 12.27 -15.15
N SER A 183 -13.38 11.15 -15.03
CA SER A 183 -14.62 10.91 -15.78
C SER A 183 -15.71 11.91 -15.39
N GLU A 184 -15.69 12.37 -14.13
CA GLU A 184 -16.63 13.35 -13.58
C GLU A 184 -16.12 14.78 -13.76
N ASN A 185 -14.80 14.99 -13.68
CA ASN A 185 -14.15 16.27 -13.92
C ASN A 185 -12.95 16.15 -14.88
N PRO A 186 -13.18 16.32 -16.20
CA PRO A 186 -12.13 16.22 -17.21
C PRO A 186 -11.00 17.26 -17.06
N ASP A 187 -11.25 18.39 -16.39
CA ASP A 187 -10.24 19.44 -16.20
C ASP A 187 -9.06 18.95 -15.32
N LEU A 188 -9.29 17.92 -14.50
CA LEU A 188 -8.24 17.28 -13.69
C LEU A 188 -7.11 16.67 -14.53
N LEU A 189 -7.34 16.39 -15.82
CA LEU A 189 -6.29 15.86 -16.71
C LEU A 189 -5.11 16.81 -16.85
N THR A 190 -5.36 18.12 -16.84
CA THR A 190 -4.36 19.16 -17.01
C THR A 190 -3.94 19.81 -15.68
N ASP A 191 -4.59 19.42 -14.57
CA ASP A 191 -4.26 19.93 -13.25
C ASP A 191 -2.93 19.34 -12.74
N THR A 192 -1.90 20.19 -12.75
CA THR A 192 -0.57 19.87 -12.25
C THR A 192 -0.55 19.56 -10.75
N THR A 193 -1.37 20.25 -9.96
CA THR A 193 -1.46 20.06 -8.50
C THR A 193 -2.08 18.71 -8.18
N TYR A 194 -3.10 18.32 -8.93
CA TYR A 194 -3.75 17.01 -8.82
C TYR A 194 -2.74 15.86 -8.98
N TRP A 195 -1.96 15.86 -10.06
CA TRP A 195 -0.96 14.83 -10.32
C TRP A 195 0.22 14.88 -9.35
N LYS A 196 0.64 16.08 -8.94
CA LYS A 196 1.64 16.27 -7.88
C LYS A 196 1.21 15.59 -6.58
N HIS A 197 -0.03 15.79 -6.12
CA HIS A 197 -0.53 15.17 -4.89
C HIS A 197 -0.60 13.64 -4.98
N LEU A 198 -0.99 13.09 -6.13
CA LEU A 198 -0.91 11.64 -6.39
C LEU A 198 0.53 11.14 -6.20
N LEU A 199 1.49 11.78 -6.88
CA LEU A 199 2.89 11.34 -6.82
C LEU A 199 3.52 11.56 -5.45
N LEU A 200 3.17 12.61 -4.72
CA LEU A 200 3.62 12.81 -3.34
C LEU A 200 3.10 11.71 -2.42
N SER A 201 1.85 11.27 -2.62
CA SER A 201 1.26 10.18 -1.83
C SER A 201 1.98 8.84 -2.07
N LEU A 202 2.43 8.59 -3.30
CA LEU A 202 3.25 7.44 -3.65
C LEU A 202 4.76 7.64 -3.40
N GLY A 203 5.21 8.83 -3.02
CA GLY A 203 6.64 9.17 -2.89
C GLY A 203 7.41 9.16 -4.22
N GLY A 204 6.72 9.37 -5.33
CA GLY A 204 7.28 9.39 -6.69
C GLY A 204 7.54 10.78 -7.27
N TYR A 205 7.19 11.86 -6.56
CA TYR A 205 7.30 13.22 -7.09
C TYR A 205 8.72 13.60 -7.52
N GLU A 206 9.71 13.33 -6.68
CA GLU A 206 11.12 13.66 -6.99
C GLU A 206 11.69 12.85 -8.15
N LEU A 207 11.23 11.61 -8.32
CA LEU A 207 11.63 10.80 -9.47
C LEU A 207 11.00 11.34 -10.75
N TYR A 208 9.73 11.74 -10.69
CA TYR A 208 9.01 12.32 -11.82
C TYR A 208 9.72 13.54 -12.38
N LEU A 209 10.08 14.50 -11.51
CA LEU A 209 10.79 15.71 -11.94
C LEU A 209 12.16 15.42 -12.58
N LYS A 210 12.78 14.28 -12.28
CA LYS A 210 14.07 13.87 -12.87
C LYS A 210 13.88 13.14 -14.19
N THR A 211 12.80 12.37 -14.31
CA THR A 211 12.51 11.54 -15.49
C THR A 211 11.84 12.34 -16.59
N TYR A 212 10.86 13.17 -16.25
CA TYR A 212 10.02 13.93 -17.18
C TYR A 212 10.38 15.42 -17.08
N ARG A 213 10.83 15.99 -18.20
CA ARG A 213 11.27 17.41 -18.28
C ARG A 213 10.13 18.36 -18.66
N GLU A 214 9.17 17.83 -19.39
CA GLU A 214 7.91 18.51 -19.70
C GLU A 214 6.99 18.35 -18.47
N GLY A 215 6.00 19.23 -18.32
CA GLY A 215 5.21 19.36 -17.09
C GLY A 215 4.45 18.09 -16.64
N PHE A 216 3.45 18.27 -15.79
CA PHE A 216 2.65 17.14 -15.33
C PHE A 216 1.68 16.68 -16.42
N GLU A 217 1.87 15.46 -16.91
CA GLU A 217 0.97 14.81 -17.87
C GLU A 217 0.48 13.47 -17.32
N ALA A 218 -0.81 13.21 -17.47
CA ALA A 218 -1.45 11.97 -17.00
C ALA A 218 -0.76 10.70 -17.57
N GLU A 219 -0.30 10.75 -18.82
CA GLU A 219 0.41 9.64 -19.47
C GLU A 219 1.74 9.31 -18.78
N ASN A 220 2.51 10.33 -18.43
CA ASN A 220 3.79 10.18 -17.74
C ASN A 220 3.59 9.67 -16.30
N VAL A 221 2.53 10.11 -15.62
CA VAL A 221 2.16 9.59 -14.30
C VAL A 221 1.78 8.12 -14.39
N LEU A 222 0.95 7.74 -15.38
CA LEU A 222 0.56 6.35 -15.63
C LEU A 222 1.80 5.48 -15.90
N GLU A 223 2.69 5.93 -16.79
CA GLU A 223 3.93 5.23 -17.09
C GLU A 223 4.80 5.06 -15.84
N GLN A 224 4.98 6.11 -15.03
CA GLN A 224 5.77 6.04 -13.81
C GLN A 224 5.17 5.04 -12.80
N VAL A 225 3.86 5.11 -12.56
CA VAL A 225 3.21 4.30 -11.52
C VAL A 225 3.06 2.84 -11.95
N VAL A 226 2.99 2.54 -13.25
CA VAL A 226 2.77 1.15 -13.72
C VAL A 226 4.04 0.50 -14.24
N LEU A 227 4.83 1.22 -15.07
CA LEU A 227 5.84 0.65 -15.97
C LEU A 227 7.29 0.99 -15.61
N ASN A 228 7.52 1.92 -14.69
CA ASN A 228 8.86 2.39 -14.38
C ASN A 228 9.61 1.45 -13.41
N ASN A 229 10.70 0.84 -13.86
CA ASN A 229 11.50 -0.10 -13.06
C ASN A 229 12.40 0.57 -12.00
N ASP A 230 12.54 1.89 -12.03
CA ASP A 230 13.32 2.65 -11.05
C ASP A 230 12.44 3.27 -9.95
N PHE A 231 11.11 3.22 -10.11
CA PHE A 231 10.18 3.70 -9.10
C PHE A 231 9.81 2.58 -8.11
N PRO A 232 10.18 2.65 -6.82
CA PRO A 232 9.97 1.55 -5.88
C PRO A 232 8.51 1.18 -5.58
N ARG A 233 7.56 2.05 -5.95
CA ARG A 233 6.12 1.82 -5.87
C ARG A 233 5.47 1.54 -7.21
N SER A 234 6.22 1.46 -8.30
CA SER A 234 5.59 1.05 -9.54
C SER A 234 5.08 -0.39 -9.43
N VAL A 235 4.03 -0.69 -10.18
CA VAL A 235 3.44 -2.02 -10.22
C VAL A 235 4.47 -3.03 -10.73
N ILE A 236 5.18 -2.73 -11.81
CA ILE A 236 6.22 -3.62 -12.36
C ILE A 236 7.38 -3.84 -11.37
N TYR A 237 7.85 -2.81 -10.68
CA TYR A 237 8.94 -2.95 -9.70
C TYR A 237 8.53 -3.88 -8.56
N SER A 238 7.30 -3.72 -8.08
CA SER A 238 6.75 -4.54 -7.01
C SER A 238 6.65 -6.00 -7.44
N ILE A 239 6.13 -6.28 -8.63
CA ILE A 239 6.01 -7.66 -9.14
C ILE A 239 7.37 -8.30 -9.41
N ASN A 240 8.34 -7.55 -9.95
CA ASN A 240 9.70 -8.03 -10.12
C ASN A 240 10.31 -8.48 -8.77
N ASN A 241 10.04 -7.74 -7.70
CA ASN A 241 10.50 -8.12 -6.37
C ASN A 241 9.70 -9.29 -5.80
N ILE A 242 8.39 -9.39 -6.04
CA ILE A 242 7.59 -10.58 -5.67
C ILE A 242 8.21 -11.83 -6.30
N GLN A 243 8.48 -11.83 -7.61
CA GLN A 243 9.13 -12.95 -8.30
C GLN A 243 10.50 -13.27 -7.67
N LYS A 244 11.34 -12.24 -7.48
CA LYS A 244 12.68 -12.41 -6.89
C LYS A 244 12.65 -13.09 -5.52
N TYR A 245 11.75 -12.68 -4.63
CA TYR A 245 11.65 -13.28 -3.30
C TYR A 245 10.93 -14.63 -3.32
N PHE A 246 9.98 -14.82 -4.24
CA PHE A 246 9.30 -16.09 -4.41
C PHE A 246 10.24 -17.21 -4.87
N GLU A 247 11.15 -16.94 -5.80
CA GLU A 247 12.17 -17.90 -6.26
C GLU A 247 13.02 -18.47 -5.10
N ARG A 248 13.20 -17.70 -4.02
CA ARG A 248 13.95 -18.14 -2.83
C ARG A 248 13.20 -19.17 -1.98
N LEU A 249 11.91 -19.35 -2.24
CA LEU A 249 11.05 -20.33 -1.57
C LEU A 249 10.98 -21.67 -2.31
N LYS A 250 11.69 -21.80 -3.45
CA LYS A 250 11.72 -23.04 -4.23
C LYS A 250 12.31 -24.18 -3.41
N LYS A 251 11.57 -25.27 -3.31
CA LYS A 251 11.96 -26.51 -2.64
C LYS A 251 11.43 -27.72 -3.40
N ASP A 252 12.19 -28.80 -3.40
CA ASP A 252 11.79 -30.06 -4.05
C ASP A 252 10.49 -30.62 -3.46
N SER A 253 10.26 -30.42 -2.16
CA SER A 253 9.05 -30.90 -1.47
C SER A 253 7.76 -30.16 -1.83
N ASN A 254 7.82 -29.02 -2.55
CA ASN A 254 6.65 -28.21 -2.90
C ASN A 254 6.68 -27.76 -4.37
N LEU A 255 7.29 -28.57 -5.24
CA LEU A 255 7.65 -28.14 -6.60
C LEU A 255 6.42 -27.82 -7.47
N ASP A 256 5.33 -28.57 -7.35
CA ASP A 256 4.13 -28.36 -8.17
C ASP A 256 3.40 -27.06 -7.79
N ASN A 257 3.16 -26.84 -6.50
CA ASN A 257 2.58 -25.57 -6.02
C ASN A 257 3.49 -24.37 -6.34
N PHE A 258 4.81 -24.56 -6.25
CA PHE A 258 5.77 -23.54 -6.64
C PHE A 258 5.65 -23.18 -8.12
N ARG A 259 5.53 -24.18 -9.01
CA ARG A 259 5.37 -23.96 -10.46
C ARG A 259 4.08 -23.20 -10.78
N GLU A 260 2.97 -23.58 -10.15
CA GLU A 260 1.68 -22.93 -10.35
C GLU A 260 1.73 -21.45 -9.97
N LEU A 261 2.21 -21.13 -8.77
CA LEU A 261 2.30 -19.74 -8.33
C LEU A 261 3.37 -18.95 -9.09
N SER A 262 4.50 -19.57 -9.45
CA SER A 262 5.53 -18.92 -10.30
C SER A 262 4.96 -18.58 -11.68
N PHE A 263 4.11 -19.45 -12.24
CA PHE A 263 3.42 -19.18 -13.49
C PHE A 263 2.47 -17.99 -13.37
N GLN A 264 1.67 -17.91 -12.31
CA GLN A 264 0.76 -16.77 -12.09
C GLN A 264 1.52 -15.44 -11.96
N ILE A 265 2.58 -15.41 -11.15
CA ILE A 265 3.42 -14.21 -10.99
C ILE A 265 4.09 -13.83 -12.32
N GLY A 266 4.66 -14.81 -13.03
CA GLY A 266 5.33 -14.59 -14.32
C GLY A 266 4.39 -14.13 -15.43
N ARG A 267 3.14 -14.61 -15.44
CA ARG A 267 2.09 -14.16 -16.36
C ARG A 267 1.75 -12.69 -16.12
N LEU A 268 1.48 -12.32 -14.87
CA LEU A 268 1.19 -10.93 -14.49
C LEU A 268 2.39 -10.01 -14.79
N GLN A 269 3.61 -10.45 -14.45
CA GLN A 269 4.85 -9.73 -14.77
C GLN A 269 4.98 -9.48 -16.27
N SER A 270 4.75 -10.50 -17.10
CA SER A 270 4.88 -10.41 -18.56
C SER A 270 3.84 -9.47 -19.13
N ARG A 271 2.58 -9.56 -18.67
CA ARG A 271 1.49 -8.66 -19.08
C ARG A 271 1.88 -7.20 -18.92
N ILE A 272 2.44 -6.83 -17.77
CA ILE A 272 2.81 -5.44 -17.48
C ILE A 272 4.09 -5.06 -18.20
N LYS A 273 5.12 -5.92 -18.19
CA LYS A 273 6.41 -5.66 -18.82
C LYS A 273 6.31 -5.38 -20.31
N TYR A 274 5.38 -6.05 -21.00
CA TYR A 274 5.16 -5.89 -22.44
C TYR A 274 3.99 -4.95 -22.76
N SER A 275 3.46 -4.22 -21.77
CA SER A 275 2.49 -3.15 -21.99
C SER A 275 3.17 -1.81 -22.24
N SER A 276 2.43 -0.89 -22.84
CA SER A 276 2.82 0.50 -23.06
C SER A 276 1.65 1.40 -22.70
N VAL A 277 1.88 2.69 -22.48
CA VAL A 277 0.80 3.67 -22.25
C VAL A 277 -0.25 3.59 -23.36
N ARG A 278 0.18 3.45 -24.62
CA ARG A 278 -0.71 3.30 -25.77
C ARG A 278 -1.56 2.03 -25.69
N SER A 279 -0.98 0.88 -25.38
CA SER A 279 -1.74 -0.38 -25.30
C SER A 279 -2.72 -0.37 -24.12
N ILE A 280 -2.32 0.22 -22.99
CA ILE A 280 -3.19 0.39 -21.82
C ILE A 280 -4.40 1.27 -22.17
N LYS A 281 -4.18 2.38 -22.88
CA LYS A 281 -5.28 3.23 -23.37
C LYS A 281 -6.23 2.52 -24.32
N GLN A 282 -5.68 1.69 -25.22
CA GLN A 282 -6.49 0.90 -26.17
C GLN A 282 -7.34 -0.16 -25.47
N GLU A 283 -6.82 -0.78 -24.42
CA GLU A 283 -7.56 -1.73 -23.59
C GLU A 283 -8.59 -1.05 -22.67
N GLY A 284 -8.31 0.19 -22.28
CA GLY A 284 -9.07 0.92 -21.26
C GLY A 284 -8.38 0.81 -19.91
N LEU A 285 -8.03 1.97 -19.32
CA LEU A 285 -7.20 2.03 -18.10
C LEU A 285 -7.86 1.31 -16.92
N HIS A 286 -9.12 1.62 -16.62
CA HIS A 286 -9.84 1.01 -15.50
C HIS A 286 -9.87 -0.52 -15.63
N HIS A 287 -10.21 -1.02 -16.82
CA HIS A 287 -10.22 -2.46 -17.09
C HIS A 287 -8.83 -3.08 -16.90
N PHE A 288 -7.77 -2.46 -17.43
CA PHE A 288 -6.40 -2.93 -17.27
C PHE A 288 -5.97 -2.99 -15.79
N LEU A 289 -6.28 -1.95 -15.01
CA LEU A 289 -5.97 -1.87 -13.58
C LEU A 289 -6.78 -2.88 -12.75
N ALA A 290 -8.07 -3.02 -13.03
CA ALA A 290 -8.94 -4.00 -12.39
C ALA A 290 -8.46 -5.45 -12.63
N GLN A 291 -7.97 -5.76 -13.83
CA GLN A 291 -7.37 -7.06 -14.12
C GLN A 291 -6.08 -7.29 -13.32
N ILE A 292 -5.17 -6.31 -13.27
CA ILE A 292 -3.95 -6.41 -12.44
C ILE A 292 -4.32 -6.62 -10.97
N ARG A 293 -5.27 -5.84 -10.45
CA ARG A 293 -5.75 -5.97 -9.08
C ARG A 293 -6.27 -7.39 -8.81
N SER A 294 -7.11 -7.93 -9.69
CA SER A 294 -7.62 -9.29 -9.59
C SER A 294 -6.50 -10.34 -9.57
N GLU A 295 -5.51 -10.22 -10.46
CA GLU A 295 -4.36 -11.13 -10.49
C GLU A 295 -3.48 -11.02 -9.22
N LEU A 296 -3.31 -9.82 -8.65
CA LEU A 296 -2.62 -9.62 -7.36
C LEU A 296 -3.37 -10.29 -6.20
N TYR A 297 -4.70 -10.19 -6.15
CA TYR A 297 -5.50 -10.93 -5.17
C TYR A 297 -5.40 -12.44 -5.39
N GLY A 298 -5.43 -12.91 -6.64
CA GLY A 298 -5.19 -14.32 -6.99
C GLY A 298 -3.85 -14.85 -6.47
N ILE A 299 -2.77 -14.07 -6.57
CA ILE A 299 -1.47 -14.40 -5.98
C ILE A 299 -1.56 -14.50 -4.45
N SER A 300 -2.28 -13.58 -3.80
CA SER A 300 -2.51 -13.65 -2.34
C SER A 300 -3.25 -14.93 -1.95
N ASP A 301 -4.29 -15.29 -2.69
CA ASP A 301 -5.12 -16.45 -2.40
C ASP A 301 -4.37 -17.76 -2.65
N ALA A 302 -3.56 -17.82 -3.72
CA ALA A 302 -2.66 -18.92 -3.98
C ALA A 302 -1.59 -19.08 -2.87
N MET A 303 -1.07 -17.98 -2.32
CA MET A 303 -0.19 -18.03 -1.15
C MET A 303 -0.90 -18.62 0.07
N ASN A 304 -2.15 -18.19 0.34
CA ASN A 304 -2.97 -18.75 1.42
C ASN A 304 -3.18 -20.26 1.25
N GLN A 305 -3.55 -20.69 0.04
CA GLN A 305 -3.84 -22.09 -0.29
C GLN A 305 -2.60 -22.98 -0.21
N TYR A 306 -1.49 -22.55 -0.83
CA TYR A 306 -0.33 -23.43 -1.04
C TYR A 306 0.75 -23.33 0.04
N TYR A 307 0.82 -22.21 0.78
CA TYR A 307 1.91 -21.96 1.73
C TYR A 307 1.44 -21.75 3.17
N PHE A 308 0.20 -21.28 3.39
CA PHE A 308 -0.29 -20.95 4.75
C PHE A 308 -1.24 -22.00 5.32
N GLY A 309 -1.86 -22.80 4.46
CA GLY A 309 -2.76 -23.88 4.84
C GLY A 309 -4.03 -23.33 5.49
N ASN A 310 -5.05 -23.02 4.67
CA ASN A 310 -6.43 -22.61 5.02
C ASN A 310 -6.59 -21.99 6.43
N SER A 311 -5.77 -21.01 6.76
CA SER A 311 -5.76 -20.32 8.06
C SER A 311 -6.57 -19.04 7.97
#